data_AF-A0A966J547-F1
#
_entry.id   AF-A0A966J547-F1
#
_cell.length_a   1.000
_cell.length_b   1.000
_cell.length_c   1.000
_cell.angle_alpha   90.00
_cell.angle_beta   90.00
_cell.angle_gamma   90.00
#
_symmetry.space_group_name_H-M   'P 1'
#
loop_
_entity.id
_entity.type
_entity.pdbx_description
1 polymer ?
#
loop_
_entity_poly.entity_id
_entity_poly.type
_entity_poly.pdbx_seq_one_letter_code
_entity_poly.pdbx_strand_id
1 'polypeptide(L)'
;MSTALGIALRGAPTVALVGDLAFVHDANALWTVMARGVDLRVVIVDNDGGGIFSFLPQAVEPGGAVFEDLFGTPHGADVLALAAAFGVPGVEVGSVDEFREAIRLPGPRVIRVVSDRSGNVAVHERLHAAAVVAVDALAG
;
A
#
# COMPACT_ATOMS: atom_id res chain seq x y z
N MET A 1 1.49 -9.62 -5.81
CA MET A 1 1.22 -10.63 -4.77
C MET A 1 1.90 -11.98 -5.03
N SER A 2 1.75 -12.57 -6.21
CA SER A 2 2.29 -13.87 -6.62
C SER A 2 3.81 -14.01 -6.39
N THR A 3 4.59 -12.96 -6.64
CA THR A 3 6.03 -12.94 -6.33
C THR A 3 6.33 -13.08 -4.83
N ALA A 4 5.59 -12.35 -3.98
CA ALA A 4 5.77 -12.42 -2.53
C ALA A 4 5.41 -13.80 -1.98
N LEU A 5 4.36 -14.42 -2.51
CA LEU A 5 4.01 -15.82 -2.23
C LEU A 5 5.15 -16.76 -2.61
N GLY A 6 5.76 -16.61 -3.79
CA GLY A 6 6.91 -17.41 -4.22
C GLY A 6 8.10 -17.34 -3.26
N ILE A 7 8.37 -16.15 -2.71
CA ILE A 7 9.39 -15.93 -1.67
C ILE A 7 8.98 -16.62 -0.37
N ALA A 8 7.75 -16.41 0.10
CA ALA A 8 7.25 -16.95 1.35
C ALA A 8 7.20 -18.49 1.37
N LEU A 9 6.98 -19.13 0.21
CA LEU A 9 7.05 -20.58 0.05
C LEU A 9 8.44 -21.18 0.32
N ARG A 10 9.48 -20.36 0.49
CA ARG A 10 10.81 -20.81 0.96
C ARG A 10 10.83 -21.11 2.46
N GLY A 11 9.74 -20.86 3.20
CA GLY A 11 9.53 -21.28 4.59
C GLY A 11 9.90 -20.24 5.64
N ALA A 12 10.20 -19.00 5.24
CA ALA A 12 10.48 -17.91 6.17
C ALA A 12 9.23 -17.00 6.34
N PRO A 13 8.95 -16.51 7.56
CA PRO A 13 7.94 -15.48 7.78
C PRO A 13 8.20 -14.28 6.87
N THR A 14 7.23 -13.92 6.03
CA THR A 14 7.40 -12.92 4.98
C THR A 14 6.39 -11.78 5.14
N VAL A 15 6.84 -10.56 4.88
CA VAL A 15 5.98 -9.36 4.81
C VAL A 15 6.09 -8.78 3.40
N ALA A 16 4.95 -8.56 2.76
CA ALA A 16 4.85 -7.82 1.51
C ALA A 16 4.22 -6.45 1.78
N LEU A 17 4.84 -5.38 1.29
CA LEU A 17 4.27 -4.04 1.27
C LEU A 17 3.86 -3.70 -0.16
N VAL A 18 2.59 -3.40 -0.39
CA VAL A 18 2.03 -3.15 -1.72
C VAL A 18 1.01 -2.01 -1.66
N GLY A 19 0.75 -1.38 -2.80
CA GLY A 19 -0.42 -0.50 -2.95
C GLY A 19 -1.71 -1.31 -3.12
N ASP A 20 -2.84 -0.67 -2.80
CA ASP A 20 -4.21 -1.13 -3.08
C ASP A 20 -4.43 -1.65 -4.51
N LEU A 21 -4.07 -0.89 -5.54
CA LEU A 21 -4.32 -1.27 -6.93
C LEU A 21 -3.52 -2.53 -7.32
N ALA A 22 -2.26 -2.60 -6.86
CA ALA A 22 -1.40 -3.77 -7.08
C ALA A 22 -1.91 -5.00 -6.31
N PHE A 23 -2.52 -4.80 -5.14
CA PHE A 23 -3.18 -5.85 -4.39
C PHE A 23 -4.42 -6.36 -5.13
N VAL A 24 -5.33 -5.46 -5.54
CA VAL A 24 -6.57 -5.80 -6.27
C VAL A 24 -6.25 -6.56 -7.56
N HIS A 25 -5.25 -6.12 -8.31
CA HIS A 25 -4.82 -6.76 -9.56
C HIS A 25 -4.42 -8.24 -9.40
N ASP A 26 -3.84 -8.62 -8.27
CA ASP A 26 -3.23 -9.94 -8.06
C ASP A 26 -3.75 -10.61 -6.77
N ALA A 27 -4.98 -10.27 -6.36
CA ALA A 27 -5.59 -10.77 -5.13
C ALA A 27 -5.89 -12.28 -5.17
N ASN A 28 -6.03 -12.86 -6.37
CA ASN A 28 -6.23 -14.29 -6.56
C ASN A 28 -5.07 -15.14 -5.99
N ALA A 29 -3.87 -14.58 -5.82
CA ALA A 29 -2.75 -15.24 -5.15
C ALA A 29 -3.09 -15.63 -3.69
N LEU A 30 -4.03 -14.93 -3.04
CA LEU A 30 -4.49 -15.23 -1.67
C LEU A 30 -5.11 -16.63 -1.56
N TRP A 31 -5.71 -17.15 -2.63
CA TRP A 31 -6.19 -18.54 -2.68
C TRP A 31 -5.09 -19.53 -2.31
N THR A 32 -3.90 -19.35 -2.90
CA THR A 32 -2.77 -20.24 -2.66
C THR A 32 -2.13 -20.00 -1.30
N VAL A 33 -2.10 -18.75 -0.84
CA VAL A 33 -1.63 -18.38 0.50
C VAL A 33 -2.43 -19.14 1.56
N MET A 34 -3.77 -19.12 1.48
CA MET A 34 -4.64 -19.84 2.41
C MET A 34 -4.55 -21.35 2.24
N ALA A 35 -4.65 -21.86 1.01
CA ALA A 35 -4.63 -23.30 0.74
C ALA A 35 -3.34 -23.99 1.22
N ARG A 36 -2.22 -23.25 1.30
CA ARG A 36 -0.92 -23.77 1.74
C ARG A 36 -0.50 -23.31 3.13
N GLY A 37 -1.33 -22.53 3.83
CA GLY A 37 -1.02 -22.02 5.16
C GLY A 37 0.29 -21.23 5.21
N VAL A 38 0.57 -20.43 4.18
CA VAL A 38 1.83 -19.69 4.06
C VAL A 38 1.84 -18.52 5.05
N ASP A 39 2.91 -18.40 5.85
CA ASP A 39 3.14 -17.26 6.74
C ASP A 39 3.55 -16.01 5.93
N LEU A 40 2.55 -15.43 5.27
CA LEU A 40 2.66 -14.19 4.49
C LEU A 40 1.72 -13.13 5.09
N ARG A 41 2.32 -12.04 5.56
CA ARG A 41 1.61 -10.80 5.92
C ARG A 41 1.64 -9.84 4.74
N VAL A 42 0.50 -9.28 4.40
CA VAL A 42 0.34 -8.33 3.30
C VAL A 42 -0.07 -7.00 3.89
N VAL A 43 0.85 -6.03 3.85
CA VAL A 43 0.58 -4.64 4.21
C VAL A 43 0.15 -3.91 2.95
N ILE A 44 -1.06 -3.38 2.96
CA ILE A 44 -1.64 -2.62 1.87
C ILE A 44 -1.63 -1.15 2.28
N VAL A 45 -0.92 -0.33 1.51
CA VAL A 45 -1.08 1.12 1.57
C VAL A 45 -2.24 1.47 0.64
N ASP A 46 -3.37 1.81 1.24
CA ASP A 46 -4.61 2.09 0.53
C ASP A 46 -4.83 3.59 0.48
N ASN A 47 -4.80 4.14 -0.73
CA ASN A 47 -5.09 5.54 -1.01
C ASN A 47 -6.20 5.68 -2.08
N ASP A 48 -7.01 4.62 -2.22
CA ASP A 48 -8.08 4.44 -3.21
C ASP A 48 -7.61 4.62 -4.66
N GLY A 49 -6.41 4.14 -5.01
CA GLY A 49 -5.87 4.07 -6.38
C GLY A 49 -4.43 4.59 -6.60
N GLY A 50 -4.18 5.24 -7.74
CA GLY A 50 -2.84 5.52 -8.27
C GLY A 50 -2.07 6.69 -7.62
N GLY A 51 -1.88 6.71 -6.29
CA GLY A 51 -1.27 7.85 -5.57
C GLY A 51 0.12 8.33 -6.05
N ILE A 52 0.85 7.55 -6.84
CA ILE A 52 2.12 7.99 -7.49
C ILE A 52 1.90 9.09 -8.53
N PHE A 53 0.75 9.13 -9.18
CA PHE A 53 0.48 10.12 -10.21
C PHE A 53 0.19 11.50 -9.63
N SER A 54 -0.20 11.59 -8.36
CA SER A 54 -0.35 12.86 -7.62
C SER A 54 0.96 13.66 -7.51
N PHE A 55 2.11 13.08 -7.83
CA PHE A 55 3.41 13.75 -7.90
C PHE A 55 3.74 14.32 -9.29
N LEU A 56 2.91 14.06 -10.30
CA LEU A 56 3.17 14.52 -11.67
C LEU A 56 2.66 15.97 -11.87
N PRO A 57 3.36 16.80 -12.66
CA PRO A 57 2.93 18.17 -12.99
C PRO A 57 1.51 18.25 -13.57
N GLN A 58 1.07 17.17 -14.24
CA GLN A 58 -0.26 17.04 -14.82
C GLN A 58 -1.39 17.06 -13.77
N ALA A 59 -1.09 16.87 -12.48
CA ALA A 59 -2.06 16.95 -11.40
C ALA A 59 -2.63 18.37 -11.19
N VAL A 60 -1.96 19.42 -11.69
CA VAL A 60 -2.39 20.84 -11.58
C VAL A 60 -2.94 21.44 -12.89
N GLU A 61 -3.04 20.65 -13.97
CA GLU A 61 -3.57 21.15 -15.24
C GLU A 61 -5.12 21.29 -15.23
N PRO A 62 -5.70 22.22 -16.02
CA PRO A 62 -7.15 22.40 -16.10
C PRO A 62 -7.82 21.17 -16.75
N GLY A 63 -8.24 20.23 -15.91
CA GLY A 63 -8.86 18.97 -16.35
C GLY A 63 -9.03 17.95 -15.23
N GLY A 64 -9.12 18.39 -13.96
CA GLY A 64 -9.02 17.52 -12.78
C GLY A 64 -9.92 16.28 -12.77
N ALA A 65 -11.10 16.32 -13.39
CA ALA A 65 -11.96 15.15 -13.54
C ALA A 65 -11.35 14.07 -14.47
N VAL A 66 -10.73 14.48 -15.58
CA VAL A 66 -10.03 13.58 -16.52
C VAL A 66 -8.74 13.04 -15.88
N PHE A 67 -8.07 13.83 -15.04
CA PHE A 67 -6.90 13.37 -14.30
C PHE A 67 -7.26 12.31 -13.24
N GLU A 68 -8.33 12.52 -12.46
CA GLU A 68 -8.79 11.50 -11.50
C GLU A 68 -9.27 10.22 -12.18
N ASP A 69 -10.01 10.33 -13.29
CA ASP A 69 -10.47 9.15 -14.05
C ASP A 69 -9.32 8.37 -14.69
N LEU A 70 -8.27 9.05 -15.19
CA LEU A 70 -7.16 8.40 -15.89
C LEU A 70 -6.01 7.96 -14.98
N PHE A 71 -5.78 8.67 -13.87
CA PHE A 71 -4.59 8.49 -13.03
C PHE A 71 -4.93 8.20 -11.57
N GLY A 72 -5.98 8.80 -11.05
CA GLY A 72 -6.45 8.52 -9.69
C GLY A 72 -7.05 7.13 -9.54
N THR A 73 -7.74 6.64 -10.57
CA THR A 73 -8.35 5.31 -10.64
C THR A 73 -9.04 4.84 -9.34
N PRO A 74 -9.96 5.65 -8.77
CA PRO A 74 -10.75 5.23 -7.61
C PRO A 74 -11.51 3.96 -7.98
N HIS A 75 -11.05 2.84 -7.43
CA HIS A 75 -11.55 1.53 -7.79
C HIS A 75 -12.72 1.11 -6.88
N GLY A 76 -12.94 1.81 -5.76
CA GLY A 76 -14.05 1.57 -4.84
C GLY A 76 -14.04 0.16 -4.24
N ALA A 77 -12.88 -0.50 -4.29
CA ALA A 77 -12.74 -1.89 -3.88
C ALA A 77 -12.46 -1.95 -2.38
N ASP A 78 -13.28 -2.71 -1.65
CA ASP A 78 -12.98 -3.05 -0.27
C ASP A 78 -11.92 -4.17 -0.25
N VAL A 79 -10.67 -3.78 -0.04
CA VAL A 79 -9.52 -4.70 -0.01
C VAL A 79 -9.62 -5.74 1.11
N LEU A 80 -10.30 -5.41 2.23
CA LEU A 80 -10.51 -6.34 3.34
C LEU A 80 -11.62 -7.34 3.02
N ALA A 81 -12.70 -6.90 2.38
CA ALA A 81 -13.74 -7.80 1.87
C ALA A 81 -13.17 -8.75 0.80
N LEU A 82 -12.30 -8.24 -0.08
CA LEU A 82 -11.61 -9.06 -1.08
C LEU A 82 -10.71 -10.12 -0.41
N ALA A 83 -9.96 -9.75 0.63
CA ALA A 83 -9.17 -10.70 1.41
C ALA A 83 -10.05 -11.76 2.09
N ALA A 84 -11.17 -11.33 2.69
CA ALA A 84 -12.14 -12.20 3.34
C ALA A 84 -12.79 -13.19 2.36
N ALA A 85 -13.02 -12.80 1.10
CA ALA A 85 -13.52 -13.69 0.05
C ALA A 85 -12.58 -14.87 -0.23
N PHE A 86 -11.28 -14.73 0.03
CA PHE A 86 -10.29 -15.81 -0.03
C PHE A 86 -10.07 -16.51 1.32
N GLY A 87 -10.76 -16.10 2.39
CA GLY A 87 -10.61 -16.63 3.74
C GLY A 87 -9.42 -16.07 4.52
N VAL A 88 -8.74 -15.03 4.01
CA VAL A 88 -7.59 -14.41 4.68
C VAL A 88 -8.09 -13.38 5.70
N PRO A 89 -7.68 -13.46 6.98
CA PRO A 89 -8.05 -12.46 7.96
C PRO A 89 -7.42 -11.10 7.64
N GLY A 90 -8.23 -10.06 7.72
CA GLY A 90 -7.84 -8.67 7.47
C GLY A 90 -8.00 -7.79 8.71
N VAL A 91 -7.22 -6.73 8.82
CA VAL A 91 -7.40 -5.66 9.82
C VAL A 91 -7.06 -4.32 9.19
N GLU A 92 -7.85 -3.30 9.50
CA GLU A 92 -7.50 -1.90 9.24
C GLU A 92 -6.77 -1.32 10.45
N VAL A 93 -5.73 -0.54 10.20
CA VAL A 93 -4.98 0.17 11.24
C VAL A 93 -4.92 1.66 10.90
N GLY A 94 -5.21 2.50 11.89
CA GLY A 94 -5.18 3.96 11.81
C GLY A 94 -4.03 4.60 12.60
N SER A 95 -3.24 3.80 13.35
CA SER A 95 -2.10 4.31 14.11
C SER A 95 -0.86 3.43 14.00
N VAL A 96 0.30 4.01 14.33
CA VAL A 96 1.58 3.30 14.37
C VAL A 96 1.55 2.16 15.39
N ASP A 97 0.86 2.33 16.51
CA ASP A 97 0.79 1.30 17.55
C ASP A 97 -0.11 0.14 17.12
N GLU A 98 -1.27 0.42 16.50
CA GLU A 98 -2.10 -0.62 15.89
C GLU A 98 -1.34 -1.39 14.80
N PHE A 99 -0.57 -0.68 13.96
CA PHE A 99 0.26 -1.32 12.95
C PHE A 99 1.33 -2.23 13.59
N ARG A 100 2.00 -1.76 14.65
CA ARG A 100 3.00 -2.55 15.40
C ARG A 100 2.40 -3.81 16.00
N GLU A 101 1.19 -3.74 16.54
CA GLU A 101 0.51 -4.94 17.05
C GLU A 101 0.11 -5.87 15.90
N ALA A 102 -0.51 -5.34 14.85
CA ALA A 102 -0.97 -6.14 13.71
C ALA A 102 0.16 -6.88 12.99
N ILE A 103 1.32 -6.22 12.80
CA ILE A 103 2.45 -6.82 12.08
C ILE A 103 3.17 -7.91 12.90
N ARG A 104 3.03 -7.95 14.22
CA ARG A 104 3.64 -9.01 15.06
C ARG A 104 2.90 -10.34 14.98
N LEU A 105 1.62 -10.33 14.60
CA LEU A 105 0.83 -11.54 14.43
C LEU A 105 1.30 -12.32 13.21
N PRO A 106 1.37 -13.67 13.25
CA PRO A 106 1.73 -14.47 12.09
C PRO A 106 0.68 -14.36 10.97
N GLY A 107 1.11 -14.62 9.74
CA GLY A 107 0.24 -14.77 8.59
C GLY A 107 -0.43 -16.15 8.53
N PRO A 108 -1.29 -16.38 7.52
CA PRO A 108 -1.66 -15.43 6.48
C PRO A 108 -2.56 -14.31 6.99
N ARG A 109 -2.25 -13.05 6.65
CA ARG A 109 -3.00 -11.86 7.09
C ARG A 109 -2.87 -10.69 6.13
N VAL A 110 -3.93 -9.91 6.00
CA VAL A 110 -3.91 -8.58 5.37
C VAL A 110 -3.97 -7.48 6.45
N ILE A 111 -3.17 -6.44 6.27
CA ILE A 111 -3.13 -5.24 7.12
C ILE A 111 -3.33 -4.05 6.19
N ARG A 112 -4.48 -3.41 6.27
CA ARG A 112 -4.80 -2.20 5.51
C ARG A 112 -4.36 -0.98 6.31
N VAL A 113 -3.54 -0.15 5.69
CA VAL A 113 -3.14 1.16 6.19
C VAL A 113 -3.77 2.21 5.29
N VAL A 114 -4.75 2.94 5.82
CA VAL A 114 -5.40 4.03 5.07
C VAL A 114 -4.44 5.22 4.99
N SER A 115 -4.24 5.73 3.78
CA SER A 115 -3.37 6.85 3.49
C SER A 115 -4.11 7.89 2.67
N ASP A 116 -3.90 9.16 2.97
CA ASP A 116 -4.39 10.27 2.15
C ASP A 116 -3.32 10.67 1.12
N ARG A 117 -3.72 10.77 -0.15
CA ARG A 117 -2.84 11.22 -1.25
C ARG A 117 -2.36 12.65 -1.05
N SER A 118 -3.24 13.53 -0.60
CA SER A 118 -2.90 14.95 -0.43
C SER A 118 -1.87 15.14 0.70
N GLY A 119 -2.04 14.39 1.80
CA GLY A 119 -1.06 14.28 2.88
C GLY A 119 0.29 13.72 2.41
N ASN A 120 0.31 12.74 1.52
CA ASN A 120 1.56 12.14 1.02
C ASN A 120 2.42 13.13 0.22
N VAL A 121 1.80 13.93 -0.65
CA VAL A 121 2.51 14.99 -1.40
C VAL A 121 3.09 16.02 -0.44
N ALA A 122 2.31 16.51 0.52
CA ALA A 122 2.78 17.48 1.50
C ALA A 122 3.91 16.95 2.40
N VAL A 123 3.89 15.66 2.77
CA VAL A 123 5.01 15.03 3.49
C VAL A 123 6.25 14.97 2.60
N HIS A 124 6.11 14.56 1.34
CA HIS A 124 7.21 14.47 0.40
C HIS A 124 7.86 15.84 0.14
N GLU A 125 7.07 16.88 -0.11
CA GLU A 125 7.57 18.25 -0.30
C GLU A 125 8.32 18.76 0.91
N ARG A 126 7.82 18.51 2.12
CA ARG A 126 8.50 18.89 3.38
C ARG A 126 9.84 18.18 3.53
N LEU A 127 9.89 16.87 3.27
CA LEU A 127 11.13 16.09 3.33
C LEU A 127 12.14 16.53 2.27
N HIS A 128 11.67 16.81 1.05
CA HIS A 128 12.50 17.31 -0.02
C HIS A 128 13.09 18.68 0.32
N ALA A 129 12.27 19.62 0.81
CA ALA A 129 12.72 20.93 1.26
C ALA A 129 13.75 20.82 2.40
N ALA A 130 13.50 19.95 3.39
CA ALA A 130 14.45 19.70 4.47
C ALA A 130 15.78 19.10 3.97
N ALA A 131 15.73 18.21 2.99
CA ALA A 131 16.93 17.63 2.37
C ALA A 131 17.74 18.68 1.59
N VAL A 132 17.08 19.56 0.83
CA VAL A 132 17.75 20.66 0.11
C VAL A 132 18.48 21.58 1.09
N VAL A 133 17.80 22.00 2.17
CA VAL A 133 18.40 22.84 3.22
C VAL A 133 19.61 22.17 3.86
N ALA A 134 19.53 20.86 4.14
CA ALA A 134 20.64 20.12 4.74
C ALA A 134 21.84 19.97 3.79
N VAL A 135 21.59 19.78 2.49
CA VAL A 135 22.66 19.69 1.46
C VAL A 135 23.34 21.04 1.26
N ASP A 136 22.58 22.12 1.17
CA ASP A 136 23.13 23.48 1.03
C ASP A 136 23.97 23.87 2.26
N ALA A 137 23.54 23.48 3.46
CA ALA A 137 24.30 23.70 4.70
C ALA A 137 25.61 22.89 4.80
N LEU A 138 25.75 21.81 4.01
CA LEU A 138 26.99 21.02 3.92
C LEU A 138 27.93 21.53 2.81
N ALA A 139 27.41 22.33 1.88
CA ALA A 139 28.14 22.84 0.73
C ALA A 139 28.76 24.24 0.94
N GLY A 140 28.40 24.94 2.03
CA GLY A 140 28.97 26.22 2.45
C GLY A 140 29.89 26.09 3.66
#